data_AF-D6YV95-F1
#
_entry.id   AF-D6YV95-F1
#
_cell.length_a   1.000
_cell.length_b   1.000
_cell.length_c   1.000
_cell.angle_alpha   90.00
_cell.angle_beta   90.00
_cell.angle_gamma   90.00
#
_symmetry.space_group_name_H-M   'P 1'
#
loop_
_entity.id
_entity.type
_entity.pdbx_description
1 polymer ?
#
loop_
_entity_poly.entity_id
_entity_poly.type
_entity_poly.pdbx_seq_one_letter_code
_entity_poly.pdbx_strand_id
1 'polypeptide(L)'
;MSNHPFYGKEIYRDREEKYIKTLLKKYRKEPASEELKETIWNELMWEKHLGNITIPFKVVIRKDSSNQYPEIVEVILDTKV
;
A
#
# COMPACT_ATOMS: atom_id res chain seq x y z
N MET A 1 35.69 -14.98 2.84
CA MET A 1 35.14 -13.61 2.90
C MET A 1 34.78 -13.20 1.49
N SER A 2 33.53 -13.39 1.09
CA SER A 2 33.06 -13.10 -0.26
C SER A 2 32.41 -11.73 -0.27
N ASN A 3 33.05 -10.76 -0.94
CA ASN A 3 32.48 -9.46 -1.25
C ASN A 3 31.35 -9.65 -2.28
N HIS A 4 30.13 -9.86 -1.81
CA HIS A 4 28.94 -9.65 -2.63
C HIS A 4 28.64 -8.15 -2.64
N PRO A 5 28.64 -7.47 -3.81
CA PRO A 5 28.15 -6.10 -3.87
C PRO A 5 26.67 -6.10 -3.45
N PHE A 6 26.40 -5.48 -2.30
CA PHE A 6 25.07 -5.31 -1.69
C PHE A 6 24.19 -4.32 -2.50
N TYR A 7 23.97 -4.56 -3.80
CA TYR A 7 23.05 -3.78 -4.63
C TYR A 7 21.79 -4.56 -5.00
N GLY A 8 21.30 -5.41 -4.09
CA GLY A 8 19.99 -6.07 -4.21
C GLY A 8 18.82 -5.28 -3.62
N LYS A 9 19.04 -4.05 -3.12
CA LYS A 9 17.99 -3.23 -2.51
C LYS A 9 17.25 -2.38 -3.57
N GLU A 10 16.23 -2.98 -4.16
CA GLU A 10 14.87 -2.44 -4.34
C GLU A 10 14.66 -0.91 -4.49
N ILE A 11 15.41 -0.19 -5.34
CA ILE A 11 15.13 1.23 -5.65
C ILE A 11 13.69 1.43 -6.16
N TYR A 12 13.15 0.43 -6.87
CA TYR A 12 11.75 0.42 -7.32
C TYR A 12 10.76 0.39 -6.16
N ARG A 13 11.12 -0.23 -5.02
CA ARG A 13 10.20 -0.41 -3.92
C ARG A 13 9.90 0.88 -3.17
N ASP A 14 10.95 1.62 -2.81
CA ASP A 14 10.81 2.93 -2.15
C ASP A 14 10.06 3.93 -3.06
N ARG A 15 10.30 3.84 -4.37
CA ARG A 15 9.64 4.68 -5.37
C ARG A 15 8.14 4.37 -5.46
N GLU A 16 7.77 3.10 -5.59
CA GLU A 16 6.37 2.66 -5.64
C GLU A 16 5.65 2.89 -4.31
N GLU A 17 6.30 2.65 -3.17
CA GLU A 17 5.72 2.98 -1.85
C GLU A 17 5.43 4.47 -1.74
N LYS A 18 6.37 5.34 -2.16
CA LYS A 18 6.15 6.78 -2.19
C LYS A 18 5.04 7.18 -3.15
N TYR A 19 4.94 6.50 -4.29
CA TYR A 19 3.88 6.69 -5.28
C TYR A 19 2.50 6.35 -4.69
N ILE A 20 2.35 5.15 -4.11
CA ILE A 20 1.14 4.69 -3.42
C ILE A 20 0.76 5.66 -2.30
N LYS A 21 1.71 6.05 -1.43
CA LYS A 21 1.47 7.04 -0.37
C LYS A 21 0.96 8.37 -0.93
N THR A 22 1.42 8.78 -2.11
CA THR A 22 0.99 10.03 -2.74
C THR A 22 -0.41 9.90 -3.34
N LEU A 23 -0.68 8.78 -4.02
CA LEU A 23 -2.00 8.46 -4.58
C LEU A 23 -3.09 8.45 -3.51
N LEU A 24 -2.81 7.84 -2.36
CA LEU A 24 -3.77 7.67 -1.27
C LEU A 24 -4.00 8.92 -0.42
N LYS A 25 -3.23 10.01 -0.61
CA LYS A 25 -3.42 11.25 0.18
C LYS A 25 -4.82 11.83 0.06
N LYS A 26 -5.48 11.65 -1.09
CA LYS A 26 -6.83 12.15 -1.35
C LYS A 26 -7.90 11.49 -0.46
N TYR A 27 -7.65 10.27 0.03
CA TYR A 27 -8.56 9.53 0.89
C TYR A 27 -8.32 9.75 2.39
N ARG A 28 -7.32 10.55 2.77
CA ARG A 28 -6.88 10.68 4.19
C ARG A 28 -7.96 11.20 5.14
N LYS A 29 -8.97 11.91 4.63
CA LYS A 29 -10.06 12.48 5.43
C LYS A 29 -11.36 11.67 5.36
N GLU A 30 -11.40 10.63 4.53
CA GLU A 30 -12.57 9.80 4.38
C GLU A 30 -12.66 8.80 5.54
N PRO A 31 -13.87 8.55 6.07
CA PRO A 31 -14.07 7.51 7.08
C PRO A 31 -13.79 6.14 6.49
N ALA A 32 -13.25 5.23 7.28
CA ALA A 32 -13.08 3.85 6.83
C ALA A 32 -14.46 3.20 6.59
N SER A 33 -14.64 2.68 5.39
CA SER A 33 -15.81 1.93 4.96
C SER A 33 -15.38 0.84 3.98
N GLU A 34 -16.22 -0.18 3.81
CA GLU A 34 -15.97 -1.20 2.77
C GLU A 34 -15.95 -0.57 1.37
N GLU A 35 -16.79 0.45 1.13
CA GLU A 35 -16.79 1.21 -0.14
C GLU A 35 -15.45 1.92 -0.39
N LEU A 36 -14.88 2.57 0.64
CA LEU A 36 -13.58 3.23 0.53
C LEU A 36 -12.45 2.22 0.28
N LYS A 37 -12.49 1.07 0.96
CA LYS A 37 -11.54 -0.02 0.77
C LYS A 37 -11.62 -0.58 -0.65
N GLU A 38 -12.82 -0.83 -1.18
CA GLU A 38 -13.01 -1.29 -2.56
C GLU A 38 -12.53 -0.25 -3.57
N THR A 39 -12.82 1.03 -3.33
CA THR A 39 -12.35 2.14 -4.17
C THR A 39 -10.82 2.18 -4.23
N ILE A 40 -10.16 2.12 -3.06
CA ILE A 40 -8.69 2.08 -2.97
C ILE A 40 -8.13 0.84 -3.66
N TRP A 41 -8.74 -0.32 -3.48
CA TRP A 41 -8.32 -1.56 -4.13
C TRP A 41 -8.39 -1.45 -5.65
N ASN A 42 -9.52 -0.99 -6.19
CA ASN A 42 -9.73 -0.84 -7.63
C ASN A 42 -8.74 0.13 -8.25
N GLU A 43 -8.46 1.24 -7.58
CA GLU A 43 -7.48 2.21 -8.06
C GLU A 43 -6.06 1.65 -8.06
N LEU A 44 -5.63 0.98 -6.99
CA LEU A 44 -4.30 0.36 -6.94
C LEU A 44 -4.17 -0.78 -7.96
N MET A 45 -5.25 -1.53 -8.22
CA MET A 45 -5.28 -2.55 -9.27
C MET A 45 -5.19 -1.94 -10.67
N TRP A 46 -5.80 -0.78 -10.89
CA TRP A 46 -5.67 -0.02 -12.14
C TRP A 46 -4.23 0.46 -12.35
N GLU A 47 -3.61 1.03 -11.33
CA GLU A 47 -2.21 1.44 -11.39
C GLU A 47 -1.25 0.25 -11.60
N LYS A 48 -1.60 -0.92 -11.06
CA LYS A 48 -0.90 -2.17 -11.34
C LYS A 48 -1.06 -2.63 -12.78
N HIS A 49 -2.26 -2.51 -13.34
CA HIS A 49 -2.51 -2.81 -14.75
C HIS A 49 -1.72 -1.88 -15.69
N LEU A 50 -1.60 -0.60 -15.33
CA LEU A 50 -0.78 0.38 -16.05
C LEU A 50 0.74 0.18 -15.89
N GLY A 51 1.17 -0.69 -14.96
CA GLY A 51 2.58 -0.96 -14.68
C GLY A 51 3.25 0.08 -13.76
N ASN A 52 2.49 0.98 -13.14
CA ASN A 52 2.99 1.98 -12.20
C ASN A 52 3.26 1.37 -10.81
N ILE A 53 2.56 0.28 -10.47
CA ILE A 53 2.76 -0.51 -9.27
C ILE A 53 3.02 -1.96 -9.69
N THR A 54 4.10 -2.55 -9.18
CA THR A 54 4.43 -3.95 -9.39
C THR A 54 4.45 -4.72 -8.07
N ILE A 55 4.70 -4.05 -6.94
CA ILE A 55 4.75 -4.68 -5.62
C ILE A 55 3.38 -5.31 -5.26
N PRO A 56 3.37 -6.51 -4.67
CA PRO A 56 2.19 -7.08 -4.06
C PRO A 56 1.65 -6.21 -2.93
N PHE A 57 0.34 -5.97 -2.91
CA PHE A 57 -0.32 -5.22 -1.85
C PHE A 57 -1.62 -5.87 -1.41
N LYS A 58 -2.04 -5.54 -0.19
CA LYS A 58 -3.34 -5.91 0.38
C LYS A 58 -3.98 -4.66 0.99
N VAL A 59 -5.27 -4.46 0.78
CA VAL A 59 -6.04 -3.38 1.39
C VAL A 59 -6.96 -3.97 2.44
N VAL A 60 -6.89 -3.47 3.68
CA VAL A 60 -7.67 -3.96 4.83
C VAL A 60 -8.28 -2.80 5.59
N ILE A 61 -9.39 -3.05 6.28
CA ILE A 61 -9.88 -2.13 7.31
C ILE A 61 -9.30 -2.60 8.64
N ARG A 62 -8.47 -1.77 9.25
CA ARG A 62 -7.97 -2.02 10.59
C ARG A 62 -9.03 -1.56 11.58
N LYS A 63 -9.65 -2.53 12.26
CA LYS A 63 -10.56 -2.29 13.37
C LYS A 63 -9.79 -2.30 14.67
N ASP A 64 -9.98 -1.27 15.48
CA ASP A 64 -9.42 -1.23 16.82
C ASP A 64 -10.40 -1.87 17.81
N SER A 65 -10.03 -3.05 18.34
CA SER A 65 -10.83 -3.78 19.32
C SER A 65 -11.05 -3.01 20.64
N SER A 66 -10.20 -2.02 20.95
CA SER A 66 -10.35 -1.18 22.13
C SER A 66 -11.26 0.04 21.90
N ASN A 67 -11.68 0.27 20.65
CA ASN A 67 -12.46 1.42 20.21
C ASN A 67 -11.85 2.78 20.59
N GLN A 68 -10.53 2.81 20.83
CA GLN A 68 -9.76 3.98 21.22
C GLN A 68 -9.35 4.80 19.99
N TYR A 69 -9.23 4.15 18.83
CA TYR A 69 -8.88 4.77 17.55
C TYR A 69 -9.96 4.54 16.49
N PRO A 70 -10.19 5.52 15.60
CA PRO A 70 -11.11 5.34 14.48
C PRO A 70 -10.61 4.22 13.56
N GLU A 71 -11.55 3.49 12.96
CA GLU A 71 -11.23 2.52 11.92
C GLU A 71 -10.51 3.22 10.76
N ILE A 72 -9.48 2.59 10.22
CA ILE A 72 -8.70 3.11 9.09
C ILE A 72 -8.60 2.07 7.98
N VAL A 73 -8.59 2.53 6.73
CA VAL A 73 -8.18 1.68 5.60
C VAL A 73 -6.66 1.69 5.54
N GLU A 74 -6.05 0.51 5.64
CA GLU A 74 -4.62 0.30 5.62
C GLU A 74 -4.21 -0.49 4.38
N VAL A 75 -3.13 -0.05 3.74
CA VAL A 75 -2.51 -0.75 2.61
C VAL A 75 -1.21 -1.38 3.07
N ILE A 76 -1.19 -2.70 3.08
CA ILE A 76 -0.03 -3.51 3.47
C ILE A 76 0.70 -3.90 2.20
N LEU A 77 1.95 -3.44 2.05
CA LEU A 77 2.83 -3.81 0.94
C LEU A 77 3.59 -5.07 1.33
N ASP A 78 3.25 -6.21 0.73
CA ASP A 78 3.88 -7.48 1.09
C ASP A 78 5.21 -7.68 0.38
N THR A 79 6.14 -8.36 1.07
CA THR A 79 7.56 -8.50 0.69
C THR A 79 7.92 -9.87 0.12
N LYS A 80 6.97 -10.81 0.02
CA LYS A 80 7.27 -12.17 -0.47
C LYS A 80 6.46 -12.52 -1.70
N VAL A 81 7.17 -12.62 -2.83
CA VAL A 81 6.80 -13.47 -3.97
C VAL A 81 7.36 -14.86 -3.70
#